data_AF-A0A8S3YTV0-F1
#
_entry.id   AF-A0A8S3YTV0-F1
#
_cell.length_a   1.000
_cell.length_b   1.000
_cell.length_c   1.000
_cell.angle_alpha   90.00
_cell.angle_beta   90.00
_cell.angle_gamma   90.00
#
_symmetry.space_group_name_H-M   'P 1'
#
loop_
_entity.id
_entity.type
_entity.pdbx_description
1 polymer ?
#
loop_
_entity_poly.entity_id
_entity_poly.type
_entity_poly.pdbx_seq_one_letter_code
_entity_poly.pdbx_strand_id
1 'polypeptide(L)'
;MAKIVLAGRSDCPYFARCERLGDRLAKNLQKFKLHKIIIQPHEWEKWLQDTCTERGWSFNKSPIIWRELIDRGGKGVLIGDANDFQEYAKAYYDVEVEMDSSDMLMIAEENRATKIITDQEELDFKALSHPINVCLTNAVSPICYHLLNSLTSGQIFGKNIEVFIRLLVSSPKDIDKVKGYVMEAEDLAHGLLAGISICTSPHEAFEDCTAVILLDSINKLTSESHKDWLERITAFFGRYALIINHKALKNCKILLCGSGPLNIIAIEMAKNAPGISQRNIMGLTTIIENQAKSVVGERLGVNPADIVNLIVWGNIKEHQLLDLDYCRTYRYKCSVLGPPWYD
;
A
#
# COMPACT_ATOMS: atom_id res chain seq x y z
N MET A 1 -11.57 10.51 -29.41
CA MET A 1 -12.31 11.70 -28.92
C MET A 1 -11.36 12.55 -28.06
N ALA A 2 -11.54 13.87 -27.92
CA ALA A 2 -10.64 14.70 -27.10
C ALA A 2 -11.40 15.34 -25.93
N LYS A 3 -10.74 15.48 -24.78
CA LYS A 3 -11.24 16.25 -23.64
C LYS A 3 -10.39 17.50 -23.45
N ILE A 4 -11.01 18.59 -23.01
CA ILE A 4 -10.33 19.78 -22.53
C ILE A 4 -10.18 19.65 -21.02
N VAL A 5 -8.96 19.88 -20.53
CA VAL A 5 -8.68 19.91 -19.09
C VAL A 5 -8.43 21.35 -18.69
N LEU A 6 -9.20 21.84 -17.72
CA LEU A 6 -9.02 23.14 -17.08
C LEU A 6 -8.46 22.91 -15.67
N ALA A 7 -7.22 23.31 -15.42
CA ALA A 7 -6.67 23.30 -14.08
C ALA A 7 -6.44 24.73 -13.57
N GLY A 8 -6.86 25.01 -12.34
CA GLY A 8 -6.70 26.34 -11.76
C GLY A 8 -6.78 26.35 -10.25
N ARG A 9 -6.31 27.46 -9.68
CA ARG A 9 -6.51 27.78 -8.27
C ARG A 9 -7.99 28.01 -7.99
N SER A 10 -8.47 27.51 -6.86
CA SER A 10 -9.86 27.70 -6.43
C SER A 10 -10.24 29.19 -6.26
N ASP A 11 -9.29 30.05 -5.92
CA ASP A 11 -9.47 31.50 -5.72
C ASP A 11 -9.15 32.38 -6.94
N CYS A 12 -8.93 31.80 -8.12
CA CYS A 12 -8.53 32.54 -9.31
C CYS A 12 -9.72 33.05 -10.13
N PRO A 13 -9.88 34.38 -10.32
CA PRO A 13 -10.98 34.95 -11.11
C PRO A 13 -10.92 34.54 -12.59
N TYR A 14 -9.71 34.38 -13.14
CA TYR A 14 -9.52 33.93 -14.51
C TYR A 14 -9.89 32.46 -14.71
N PHE A 15 -9.71 31.62 -13.66
CA PHE A 15 -10.16 30.24 -13.68
C PHE A 15 -11.70 30.16 -13.69
N ALA A 16 -12.36 30.97 -12.86
CA ALA A 16 -13.82 31.08 -12.86
C ALA A 16 -14.39 31.45 -14.24
N ARG A 17 -13.73 32.37 -14.96
CA ARG A 17 -14.09 32.71 -16.36
C ARG A 17 -13.97 31.51 -17.29
N CYS A 18 -12.85 30.77 -17.21
CA CYS A 18 -12.64 29.57 -18.02
C CYS A 18 -13.64 28.47 -17.71
N GLU A 19 -14.02 28.30 -16.44
CA GLU A 19 -15.04 27.34 -16.05
C GLU A 19 -16.39 27.69 -16.66
N ARG A 20 -16.82 28.95 -16.58
CA ARG A 20 -18.09 29.40 -17.17
C ARG A 20 -18.11 29.18 -18.69
N LEU A 21 -17.00 29.47 -19.37
CA LEU A 21 -16.85 29.18 -20.81
C LEU A 21 -16.88 27.68 -21.10
N GLY A 22 -16.13 26.89 -20.33
CA GLY A 22 -16.07 25.44 -20.47
C GLY A 22 -17.44 24.78 -20.24
N ASP A 23 -18.17 25.19 -19.22
CA ASP A 23 -19.51 24.68 -18.90
C ASP A 23 -20.52 25.04 -19.99
N ARG A 24 -20.42 26.25 -20.56
CA ARG A 24 -21.24 26.66 -21.70
C ARG A 24 -20.96 25.79 -22.92
N LEU A 25 -19.69 25.49 -23.22
CA LEU A 25 -19.31 24.59 -24.31
C LEU A 25 -19.83 23.16 -24.05
N ALA A 26 -19.60 22.62 -22.85
CA ALA A 26 -20.03 21.26 -22.49
C ALA A 26 -21.55 21.08 -22.54
N LYS A 27 -22.31 22.11 -22.15
CA LYS A 27 -23.78 22.08 -22.19
C LYS A 27 -24.34 22.12 -23.61
N ASN A 28 -23.68 22.84 -24.53
CA ASN A 28 -24.18 23.08 -25.88
C ASN A 28 -23.61 22.10 -26.93
N LEU A 29 -22.49 21.43 -26.63
CA LEU A 29 -21.79 20.55 -27.56
C LEU A 29 -21.74 19.12 -27.04
N GLN A 30 -22.55 18.23 -27.63
CA GLN A 30 -22.73 16.85 -27.19
C GLN A 30 -21.43 16.01 -27.15
N LYS A 31 -20.41 16.36 -27.96
CA LYS A 31 -19.12 15.66 -28.02
C LYS A 31 -18.00 16.37 -27.25
N PHE A 32 -18.26 17.54 -26.67
CA PHE A 32 -17.28 18.29 -25.90
C PHE A 32 -17.19 17.70 -24.48
N LYS A 33 -16.01 17.21 -24.11
CA LYS A 33 -15.75 16.71 -22.75
C LYS A 33 -14.87 17.70 -22.01
N LEU A 34 -15.34 18.13 -20.85
CA LEU A 34 -14.61 19.00 -19.94
C LEU A 34 -14.16 18.21 -18.72
N HIS A 35 -12.93 18.41 -18.29
CA HIS A 35 -12.41 17.92 -17.02
C HIS A 35 -11.83 19.09 -16.25
N LYS A 36 -12.29 19.30 -15.02
CA LYS A 36 -11.89 20.41 -14.16
C LYS A 36 -11.00 19.89 -13.05
N ILE A 37 -9.88 20.55 -12.82
CA ILE A 37 -8.94 20.27 -11.74
C ILE A 37 -8.84 21.53 -10.89
N ILE A 38 -9.37 21.48 -9.68
CA ILE A 38 -9.43 22.61 -8.76
C ILE A 38 -8.40 22.37 -7.67
N ILE A 39 -7.45 23.27 -7.54
CA ILE A 39 -6.33 23.16 -6.60
C ILE A 39 -6.41 24.27 -5.56
N GLN A 40 -6.06 23.97 -4.31
CA GLN A 40 -6.00 24.99 -3.26
C GLN A 40 -4.85 25.98 -3.51
N PRO A 41 -4.98 27.27 -3.13
CA PRO A 41 -3.99 28.29 -3.47
C PRO A 41 -2.57 27.98 -2.96
N HIS A 42 -2.47 27.31 -1.80
CA HIS A 42 -1.19 26.96 -1.16
C HIS A 42 -0.49 25.76 -1.81
N GLU A 43 -1.20 24.91 -2.56
CA GLU A 43 -0.65 23.74 -3.24
C GLU A 43 -0.29 24.03 -4.71
N TRP A 44 -0.84 25.12 -5.25
CA TRP A 44 -0.80 25.43 -6.67
C TRP A 44 0.60 25.47 -7.27
N GLU A 45 1.53 26.19 -6.63
CA GLU A 45 2.87 26.42 -7.20
C GLU A 45 3.63 25.10 -7.38
N LYS A 46 3.61 24.25 -6.34
CA LYS A 46 4.23 22.93 -6.38
C LYS A 46 3.54 22.03 -7.40
N TRP A 47 2.21 21.95 -7.37
CA TRP A 47 1.43 21.14 -8.29
C TRP A 47 1.67 21.53 -9.76
N LEU A 48 1.72 22.83 -10.05
CA LEU A 48 1.98 23.35 -11.39
C LEU A 48 3.39 23.00 -11.85
N GLN A 49 4.39 23.14 -10.99
CA GLN A 49 5.78 22.79 -11.30
C GLN A 49 5.95 21.31 -11.62
N ASP A 50 5.38 20.43 -10.81
CA ASP A 50 5.41 18.99 -11.03
C ASP A 50 4.73 18.64 -12.37
N THR A 51 3.53 19.18 -12.61
CA THR A 51 2.76 18.96 -13.85
C THR A 51 3.51 19.45 -15.10
N CYS A 52 4.14 20.63 -15.03
CA CYS A 52 4.93 21.19 -16.12
C CYS A 52 6.18 20.35 -16.41
N THR A 53 6.84 19.84 -15.37
CA THR A 53 8.05 19.01 -15.49
C THR A 53 7.75 17.67 -16.15
N GLU A 54 6.66 17.00 -15.74
CA GLU A 54 6.22 15.73 -16.34
C GLU A 54 5.87 15.88 -17.82
N ARG A 55 5.27 17.01 -18.20
CA ARG A 55 4.75 17.23 -19.56
C ARG A 55 5.70 17.99 -20.47
N GLY A 56 6.80 18.53 -19.92
CA GLY A 56 7.77 19.35 -20.65
C GLY A 56 7.22 20.72 -21.06
N TRP A 57 6.40 21.33 -20.20
CA TRP A 57 5.81 22.65 -20.43
C TRP A 57 6.51 23.72 -19.59
N SER A 58 6.40 24.97 -20.03
CA SER A 58 6.85 26.14 -19.26
C SER A 58 5.66 27.06 -19.04
N PHE A 59 5.12 27.07 -17.82
CA PHE A 59 3.93 27.83 -17.46
C PHE A 59 3.95 28.18 -15.96
N ASN A 60 3.46 29.37 -15.60
CA ASN A 60 3.57 29.90 -14.23
C ASN A 60 2.33 30.68 -13.74
N LYS A 61 1.21 30.64 -14.49
CA LYS A 61 -0.03 31.35 -14.14
C LYS A 61 -1.16 30.37 -13.84
N SER A 62 -2.22 30.85 -13.22
CA SER A 62 -3.51 30.16 -13.13
C SER A 62 -4.53 30.89 -14.00
N PRO A 63 -5.40 30.19 -14.73
CA PRO A 63 -5.42 28.74 -14.96
C PRO A 63 -4.46 28.27 -16.05
N ILE A 64 -4.22 26.95 -16.12
CA ILE A 64 -3.55 26.28 -17.24
C ILE A 64 -4.54 25.33 -17.92
N ILE A 65 -4.63 25.43 -19.25
CA ILE A 65 -5.59 24.68 -20.07
C ILE A 65 -4.84 23.85 -21.10
N TRP A 66 -5.28 22.62 -21.28
CA TRP A 66 -4.73 21.75 -22.32
C TRP A 66 -5.77 20.76 -22.86
N ARG A 67 -5.44 20.15 -23.98
CA ARG A 67 -6.27 19.14 -24.65
C ARG A 67 -5.64 17.76 -24.53
N GLU A 68 -6.44 16.76 -24.18
CA GLU A 68 -6.03 15.34 -24.11
C GLU A 68 -6.85 14.47 -25.05
N LEU A 69 -6.22 13.48 -25.67
CA LEU A 69 -6.89 12.46 -26.48
C LEU A 69 -7.33 11.32 -25.57
N ILE A 70 -8.64 11.02 -25.55
CA ILE A 70 -9.27 10.08 -24.62
C ILE A 70 -8.89 8.62 -24.93
N ASP A 71 -8.66 8.28 -26.21
CA ASP A 71 -8.59 6.88 -26.65
C ASP A 71 -7.21 6.43 -27.17
N ARG A 72 -6.25 7.37 -27.26
CA ARG A 72 -4.96 7.10 -27.94
C ARG A 72 -3.72 7.32 -27.08
N GLY A 73 -3.88 7.69 -25.81
CA GLY A 73 -2.77 7.91 -24.88
C GLY A 73 -1.69 8.82 -25.50
N GLY A 74 -1.99 10.11 -25.64
CA GLY A 74 -1.05 11.10 -26.18
C GLY A 74 -0.64 12.10 -25.11
N LYS A 75 0.59 12.64 -25.20
CA LYS A 75 0.98 13.81 -24.41
C LYS A 75 -0.04 14.92 -24.66
N GLY A 76 -0.54 15.52 -23.58
CA GLY A 76 -1.47 16.64 -23.68
C GLY A 76 -0.91 17.74 -24.59
N VAL A 77 -1.77 18.44 -25.30
CA VAL A 77 -1.39 19.62 -26.09
C VAL A 77 -1.77 20.83 -25.29
N LEU A 78 -0.77 21.59 -24.84
CA LEU A 78 -0.97 22.85 -24.12
C LEU A 78 -1.76 23.81 -25.00
N ILE A 79 -2.84 24.37 -24.45
CA ILE A 79 -3.60 25.46 -25.08
C ILE A 79 -3.03 26.78 -24.55
N GLY A 80 -2.89 26.90 -23.24
CA GLY A 80 -2.30 28.08 -22.60
C GLY A 80 -3.11 28.57 -21.40
N ASP A 81 -3.28 29.88 -21.31
CA ASP A 81 -3.98 30.57 -20.22
C ASP A 81 -5.46 30.87 -20.54
N ALA A 82 -6.08 31.67 -19.67
CA ALA A 82 -7.50 32.01 -19.80
C ALA A 82 -7.86 32.81 -21.06
N ASN A 83 -6.92 33.55 -21.65
CA ASN A 83 -7.15 34.27 -22.90
C ASN A 83 -6.98 33.32 -24.08
N ASP A 84 -5.93 32.49 -24.06
CA ASP A 84 -5.70 31.48 -25.10
C ASP A 84 -6.92 30.53 -25.22
N PHE A 85 -7.52 30.16 -24.08
CA PHE A 85 -8.73 29.32 -24.09
C PHE A 85 -9.97 30.04 -24.64
N GLN A 86 -10.13 31.34 -24.39
CA GLN A 86 -11.21 32.13 -24.99
C GLN A 86 -11.05 32.22 -26.50
N GLU A 87 -9.84 32.53 -26.99
CA GLU A 87 -9.53 32.58 -28.42
C GLU A 87 -9.75 31.22 -29.08
N TYR A 88 -9.33 30.14 -28.42
CA TYR A 88 -9.60 28.78 -28.85
C TYR A 88 -11.11 28.51 -28.96
N ALA A 89 -11.90 28.88 -27.96
CA ALA A 89 -13.35 28.68 -27.98
C ALA A 89 -14.03 29.48 -29.09
N LYS A 90 -13.62 30.73 -29.30
CA LYS A 90 -14.15 31.59 -30.36
C LYS A 90 -13.78 31.06 -31.74
N ALA A 91 -12.53 30.65 -31.96
CA ALA A 91 -12.07 30.17 -33.26
C ALA A 91 -12.69 28.82 -33.66
N TYR A 92 -12.84 27.88 -32.72
CA TYR A 92 -13.28 26.52 -33.03
C TYR A 92 -14.79 26.31 -32.88
N TYR A 93 -15.45 27.07 -32.00
CA TYR A 93 -16.85 26.85 -31.66
C TYR A 93 -17.71 28.11 -31.82
N ASP A 94 -17.13 29.26 -32.16
CA ASP A 94 -17.78 30.57 -32.19
C ASP A 94 -18.52 30.90 -30.87
N VAL A 95 -17.90 30.50 -29.75
CA VAL A 95 -18.42 30.77 -28.41
C VAL A 95 -17.44 31.64 -27.65
N GLU A 96 -17.98 32.69 -27.03
CA GLU A 96 -17.27 33.54 -26.09
C GLU A 96 -18.11 33.79 -24.85
N VAL A 97 -17.42 34.12 -23.77
CA VAL A 97 -18.04 34.54 -22.51
C VAL A 97 -17.44 35.89 -22.13
N GLU A 98 -18.31 36.87 -21.96
CA GLU A 98 -18.00 38.12 -21.28
C GLU A 98 -18.38 37.97 -19.81
N MET A 99 -17.49 38.43 -18.93
CA MET A 99 -17.70 38.41 -17.49
C MET A 99 -17.12 39.66 -16.88
N ASP A 100 -17.92 40.32 -16.05
CA ASP A 100 -17.47 41.43 -15.25
C ASP A 100 -16.49 40.99 -14.17
N SER A 101 -15.63 41.91 -13.74
CA SER A 101 -14.66 41.62 -12.69
C SER A 101 -15.32 41.23 -11.37
N SER A 102 -16.48 41.81 -11.05
CA SER A 102 -17.27 41.45 -9.87
C SER A 102 -17.76 40.02 -9.92
N ASP A 103 -18.26 39.58 -11.07
CA ASP A 103 -18.76 38.21 -11.28
C ASP A 103 -17.63 37.19 -11.16
N MET A 104 -16.48 37.48 -11.77
CA MET A 104 -15.31 36.58 -11.70
C MET A 104 -14.83 36.41 -10.26
N LEU A 105 -14.81 37.49 -9.47
CA LEU A 105 -14.44 37.44 -8.06
C LEU A 105 -15.47 36.67 -7.23
N MET A 106 -16.76 36.86 -7.49
CA MET A 106 -17.83 36.15 -6.77
C MET A 106 -17.75 34.63 -7.00
N ILE A 107 -17.60 34.19 -8.25
CA ILE A 107 -17.47 32.76 -8.57
C ILE A 107 -16.16 32.19 -8.00
N ALA A 108 -15.05 32.94 -8.03
CA ALA A 108 -13.81 32.50 -7.42
C ALA A 108 -13.95 32.28 -5.90
N GLU A 109 -14.71 33.13 -5.20
CA GLU A 109 -14.97 32.94 -3.77
C GLU A 109 -15.88 31.72 -3.52
N GLU A 110 -16.93 31.52 -4.36
CA GLU A 110 -17.78 30.33 -4.30
C GLU A 110 -17.00 29.03 -4.55
N ASN A 111 -16.10 29.04 -5.54
CA ASN A 111 -15.22 27.92 -5.86
C ASN A 111 -14.30 27.58 -4.69
N ARG A 112 -13.71 28.61 -4.06
CA ARG A 112 -12.87 28.46 -2.89
C ARG A 112 -13.65 27.85 -1.72
N ALA A 113 -14.82 28.40 -1.41
CA ALA A 113 -15.69 27.90 -0.35
C ALA A 113 -16.11 26.45 -0.59
N THR A 114 -16.52 26.12 -1.81
CA THR A 114 -16.90 24.76 -2.22
C THR A 114 -15.73 23.80 -2.09
N LYS A 115 -14.54 24.19 -2.57
CA LYS A 115 -13.33 23.36 -2.48
C LYS A 115 -12.94 23.07 -1.03
N ILE A 116 -13.06 24.05 -0.13
CA ILE A 116 -12.83 23.84 1.32
C ILE A 116 -13.81 22.79 1.89
N ILE A 117 -15.10 22.89 1.55
CA ILE A 117 -16.11 21.93 2.02
C ILE A 117 -15.82 20.53 1.47
N THR A 118 -15.60 20.39 0.17
CA THR A 118 -15.31 19.10 -0.46
C THR A 118 -14.03 18.47 0.09
N ASP A 119 -12.98 19.25 0.32
CA ASP A 119 -11.74 18.74 0.93
C ASP A 119 -12.00 18.26 2.36
N GLN A 120 -12.83 18.97 3.13
CA GLN A 120 -13.23 18.56 4.47
C GLN A 120 -14.08 17.28 4.44
N GLU A 121 -15.05 17.17 3.53
CA GLU A 121 -15.86 15.96 3.34
C GLU A 121 -15.00 14.76 2.94
N GLU A 122 -14.01 14.97 2.06
CA GLU A 122 -13.06 13.91 1.68
C GLU A 122 -12.18 13.49 2.86
N LEU A 123 -11.74 14.44 3.69
CA LEU A 123 -11.03 14.15 4.93
C LEU A 123 -11.89 13.40 5.95
N ASP A 124 -13.15 13.81 6.12
CA ASP A 124 -14.10 13.17 7.04
C ASP A 124 -14.45 11.75 6.57
N PHE A 125 -14.64 11.55 5.27
CA PHE A 125 -14.85 10.23 4.69
C PHE A 125 -13.64 9.32 4.87
N LYS A 126 -12.42 9.84 4.62
CA LYS A 126 -11.18 9.11 4.92
C LYS A 126 -11.04 8.79 6.40
N ALA A 127 -11.50 9.67 7.29
CA ALA A 127 -11.47 9.44 8.73
C ALA A 127 -12.46 8.37 9.22
N LEU A 128 -13.48 7.99 8.43
CA LEU A 128 -14.35 6.85 8.76
C LEU A 128 -13.63 5.51 8.56
N SER A 129 -12.68 5.44 7.63
CA SER A 129 -11.86 4.27 7.33
C SER A 129 -10.73 4.16 8.37
N HIS A 130 -10.69 3.03 9.08
CA HIS A 130 -9.65 2.73 10.07
C HIS A 130 -8.94 1.43 9.67
N PRO A 131 -8.15 1.46 8.59
CA PRO A 131 -7.46 0.27 8.11
C PRO A 131 -6.40 -0.13 9.12
N ILE A 132 -6.20 -1.45 9.26
CA ILE A 132 -5.04 -1.93 10.01
C ILE A 132 -3.78 -1.75 9.18
N ASN A 133 -2.74 -1.18 9.80
CA ASN A 133 -1.45 -1.01 9.16
C ASN A 133 -0.63 -2.30 9.27
N VAL A 134 -0.26 -2.89 8.13
CA VAL A 134 0.52 -4.12 8.05
C VAL A 134 1.84 -3.83 7.33
N CYS A 135 2.96 -4.01 8.03
CA CYS A 135 4.28 -3.87 7.42
C CYS A 135 4.83 -5.21 6.94
N LEU A 136 5.31 -5.25 5.70
CA LEU A 136 6.12 -6.34 5.14
C LEU A 136 7.54 -5.81 4.91
N THR A 137 8.51 -6.42 5.58
CA THR A 137 9.92 -6.10 5.33
C THR A 137 10.47 -6.90 4.16
N ASN A 138 11.64 -6.49 3.63
CA ASN A 138 12.26 -7.11 2.46
C ASN A 138 11.25 -7.31 1.31
N ALA A 139 10.55 -6.24 0.94
CA ALA A 139 9.41 -6.29 0.02
C ALA A 139 9.76 -6.79 -1.39
N VAL A 140 11.05 -6.82 -1.74
CA VAL A 140 11.61 -7.35 -2.99
C VAL A 140 11.49 -8.88 -3.06
N SER A 141 11.35 -9.54 -1.91
CA SER A 141 11.30 -10.99 -1.81
C SER A 141 10.12 -11.59 -2.59
N PRO A 142 10.29 -12.75 -3.24
CA PRO A 142 9.17 -13.45 -3.88
C PRO A 142 8.05 -13.82 -2.90
N ILE A 143 8.38 -14.02 -1.62
CA ILE A 143 7.41 -14.30 -0.56
C ILE A 143 6.46 -13.11 -0.37
N CYS A 144 6.99 -11.88 -0.38
CA CYS A 144 6.17 -10.67 -0.31
C CYS A 144 5.15 -10.61 -1.45
N TYR A 145 5.59 -10.88 -2.68
CA TYR A 145 4.72 -10.90 -3.86
C TYR A 145 3.54 -11.87 -3.71
N HIS A 146 3.80 -13.11 -3.26
CA HIS A 146 2.72 -14.09 -3.03
C HIS A 146 1.80 -13.72 -1.86
N LEU A 147 2.35 -13.11 -0.80
CA LEU A 147 1.58 -12.70 0.38
C LEU A 147 0.64 -11.53 0.08
N LEU A 148 1.04 -10.60 -0.78
CA LEU A 148 0.27 -9.38 -1.07
C LEU A 148 -1.18 -9.69 -1.42
N ASN A 149 -1.45 -10.55 -2.40
CA ASN A 149 -2.81 -10.93 -2.77
C ASN A 149 -3.60 -11.55 -1.60
N SER A 150 -2.95 -12.40 -0.81
CA SER A 150 -3.62 -13.05 0.33
C SER A 150 -3.98 -12.05 1.43
N LEU A 151 -3.12 -11.05 1.67
CA LEU A 151 -3.34 -9.99 2.64
C LEU A 151 -4.46 -9.04 2.21
N THR A 152 -4.54 -8.73 0.91
CA THR A 152 -5.53 -7.79 0.37
C THR A 152 -6.90 -8.43 0.13
N SER A 153 -6.97 -9.74 -0.10
CA SER A 153 -8.23 -10.47 -0.34
C SER A 153 -9.17 -10.62 0.87
N GLY A 154 -8.74 -10.24 2.09
CA GLY A 154 -9.52 -10.43 3.31
C GLY A 154 -9.51 -11.86 3.88
N GLN A 155 -8.74 -12.79 3.30
CA GLN A 155 -8.62 -14.16 3.81
C GLN A 155 -7.88 -14.24 5.15
N ILE A 156 -6.91 -13.34 5.39
CA ILE A 156 -6.02 -13.39 6.56
C ILE A 156 -6.63 -12.66 7.76
N PHE A 157 -7.04 -11.39 7.58
CA PHE A 157 -7.56 -10.57 8.67
C PHE A 157 -9.08 -10.63 8.82
N GLY A 158 -9.79 -11.12 7.80
CA GLY A 158 -11.25 -11.21 7.77
C GLY A 158 -11.87 -10.32 6.70
N LYS A 159 -13.11 -10.63 6.34
CA LYS A 159 -13.80 -10.05 5.18
C LYS A 159 -14.27 -8.60 5.36
N ASN A 160 -14.14 -8.05 6.57
CA ASN A 160 -14.63 -6.71 6.93
C ASN A 160 -13.51 -5.84 7.52
N ILE A 161 -12.25 -6.25 7.39
CA ILE A 161 -11.12 -5.50 7.92
C ILE A 161 -10.35 -4.89 6.75
N GLU A 162 -10.37 -3.57 6.68
CA GLU A 162 -9.57 -2.83 5.72
C GLU A 162 -8.10 -2.90 6.11
N VAL A 163 -7.22 -3.00 5.11
CA VAL A 163 -5.78 -3.15 5.29
C VAL A 163 -5.04 -2.05 4.54
N PHE A 164 -4.05 -1.47 5.20
CA PHE A 164 -3.07 -0.59 4.59
C PHE A 164 -1.70 -1.26 4.67
N ILE A 165 -1.06 -1.48 3.52
CA ILE A 165 0.17 -2.26 3.45
C ILE A 165 1.39 -1.34 3.32
N ARG A 166 2.37 -1.52 4.19
CA ARG A 166 3.65 -0.80 4.16
C ARG A 166 4.75 -1.74 3.72
N LEU A 167 5.34 -1.47 2.55
CA LEU A 167 6.39 -2.29 1.96
C LEU A 167 7.76 -1.68 2.23
N LEU A 168 8.53 -2.25 3.14
CA LEU A 168 9.89 -1.79 3.43
C LEU A 168 10.88 -2.36 2.41
N VAL A 169 11.55 -1.46 1.69
CA VAL A 169 12.58 -1.77 0.70
C VAL A 169 13.94 -1.33 1.23
N SER A 170 14.87 -2.29 1.34
CA SER A 170 16.20 -2.04 1.91
C SER A 170 17.17 -1.34 0.95
N SER A 171 16.91 -1.37 -0.36
CA SER A 171 17.80 -0.85 -1.40
C SER A 171 17.01 0.01 -2.40
N PRO A 172 17.42 1.28 -2.65
CA PRO A 172 16.72 2.15 -3.59
C PRO A 172 16.59 1.60 -5.01
N LYS A 173 17.50 0.72 -5.42
CA LYS A 173 17.49 0.12 -6.77
C LYS A 173 16.31 -0.83 -7.00
N ASP A 174 15.74 -1.35 -5.91
CA ASP A 174 14.65 -2.33 -5.99
C ASP A 174 13.27 -1.68 -5.92
N ILE A 175 13.20 -0.36 -5.74
CA ILE A 175 11.94 0.40 -5.66
C ILE A 175 11.08 0.17 -6.91
N ASP A 176 11.67 0.23 -8.11
CA ASP A 176 10.91 0.09 -9.35
C ASP A 176 10.34 -1.32 -9.53
N LYS A 177 11.04 -2.34 -9.03
CA LYS A 177 10.52 -3.71 -9.01
C LYS A 177 9.32 -3.83 -8.07
N VAL A 178 9.42 -3.25 -6.87
CA VAL A 178 8.32 -3.27 -5.88
C VAL A 178 7.13 -2.43 -6.34
N LYS A 179 7.34 -1.34 -7.10
CA LYS A 179 6.25 -0.60 -7.76
C LYS A 179 5.43 -1.51 -8.68
N GLY A 180 6.06 -2.41 -9.43
CA GLY A 180 5.35 -3.42 -10.21
C GLY A 180 4.40 -4.26 -9.36
N TYR A 181 4.86 -4.72 -8.20
CA TYR A 181 4.02 -5.49 -7.26
C TYR A 181 2.85 -4.67 -6.69
N VAL A 182 3.08 -3.37 -6.44
CA VAL A 182 2.02 -2.46 -5.99
C VAL A 182 0.96 -2.29 -7.08
N MET A 183 1.38 -2.03 -8.33
CA MET A 183 0.48 -1.92 -9.47
C MET A 183 -0.38 -3.18 -9.63
N GLU A 184 0.24 -4.36 -9.58
CA GLU A 184 -0.49 -5.62 -9.66
C GLU A 184 -1.48 -5.81 -8.50
N ALA A 185 -1.11 -5.41 -7.28
CA ALA A 185 -2.00 -5.51 -6.12
C ALA A 185 -3.18 -4.54 -6.18
N GLU A 186 -2.98 -3.33 -6.71
CA GLU A 186 -4.02 -2.33 -6.96
C GLU A 186 -4.97 -2.78 -8.09
N ASP A 187 -4.42 -3.37 -9.16
CA ASP A 187 -5.18 -3.87 -10.31
C ASP A 187 -6.12 -5.04 -9.95
N LEU A 188 -5.86 -5.75 -8.85
CA LEU A 188 -6.76 -6.78 -8.32
C LEU A 188 -8.07 -6.21 -7.74
N ALA A 189 -8.14 -4.88 -7.53
CA ALA A 189 -9.34 -4.17 -7.09
C ALA A 189 -10.02 -4.76 -5.84
N HIS A 190 -9.22 -5.23 -4.88
CA HIS A 190 -9.73 -5.73 -3.61
C HIS A 190 -10.30 -4.58 -2.78
N GLY A 191 -11.61 -4.61 -2.49
CA GLY A 191 -12.28 -3.51 -1.78
C GLY A 191 -11.82 -3.28 -0.33
N LEU A 192 -11.08 -4.23 0.26
CA LEU A 192 -10.49 -4.10 1.60
C LEU A 192 -9.10 -3.46 1.58
N LEU A 193 -8.49 -3.27 0.41
CA LEU A 193 -7.20 -2.59 0.31
C LEU A 193 -7.42 -1.08 0.36
N ALA A 194 -7.09 -0.48 1.49
CA ALA A 194 -7.14 0.98 1.66
C ALA A 194 -5.98 1.69 0.93
N GLY A 195 -4.84 1.00 0.77
CA GLY A 195 -3.69 1.50 0.02
C GLY A 195 -2.40 0.74 0.31
N ILE A 196 -1.38 1.00 -0.50
CA ILE A 196 -0.03 0.46 -0.33
C ILE A 196 1.00 1.59 -0.38
N SER A 197 1.91 1.64 0.58
CA SER A 197 3.03 2.59 0.56
C SER A 197 4.37 1.86 0.49
N ILE A 198 5.25 2.31 -0.41
CA ILE A 198 6.64 1.86 -0.47
C ILE A 198 7.48 2.74 0.46
N CYS A 199 8.12 2.13 1.46
CA CYS A 199 8.94 2.82 2.45
C CYS A 199 10.42 2.44 2.25
N THR A 200 11.32 3.40 2.39
CA THR A 200 12.78 3.18 2.36
C THR A 200 13.43 3.31 3.74
N SER A 201 12.65 3.78 4.72
CA SER A 201 13.05 3.91 6.13
C SER A 201 12.23 2.98 7.01
N PRO A 202 12.85 2.20 7.92
CA PRO A 202 12.12 1.41 8.90
C PRO A 202 11.24 2.26 9.84
N HIS A 203 11.60 3.52 10.08
CA HIS A 203 10.78 4.41 10.91
C HIS A 203 9.42 4.69 10.27
N GLU A 204 9.39 4.99 8.98
CA GLU A 204 8.16 5.22 8.23
C GLU A 204 7.36 3.92 8.02
N ALA A 205 8.08 2.81 7.84
CA ALA A 205 7.47 1.51 7.59
C ALA A 205 6.75 0.94 8.83
N PHE A 206 7.27 1.20 10.03
CA PHE A 206 6.73 0.67 11.28
C PHE A 206 5.77 1.62 12.01
N GLU A 207 5.57 2.84 11.50
CA GLU A 207 4.65 3.82 12.07
C GLU A 207 3.22 3.25 12.16
N ASP A 208 2.63 3.32 13.35
CA ASP A 208 1.26 2.92 13.68
C ASP A 208 0.87 1.51 13.17
N CYS A 209 1.86 0.61 13.04
CA CYS A 209 1.64 -0.74 12.58
C CYS A 209 0.89 -1.58 13.63
N THR A 210 -0.15 -2.29 13.17
CA THR A 210 -0.89 -3.31 13.93
C THR A 210 -0.25 -4.69 13.75
N ALA A 211 0.39 -4.93 12.61
CA ALA A 211 1.17 -6.14 12.37
C ALA A 211 2.46 -5.82 11.61
N VAL A 212 3.55 -6.49 11.97
CA VAL A 212 4.84 -6.42 11.29
C VAL A 212 5.28 -7.85 10.95
N ILE A 213 5.46 -8.12 9.66
CA ILE A 213 5.89 -9.41 9.13
C ILE A 213 7.32 -9.25 8.63
N LEU A 214 8.27 -9.82 9.37
CA LEU A 214 9.70 -9.73 9.09
C LEU A 214 10.13 -10.83 8.14
N LEU A 215 10.36 -10.48 6.87
CA LEU A 215 10.86 -11.38 5.83
C LEU A 215 12.39 -11.28 5.65
N ASP A 216 13.06 -10.39 6.38
CA ASP A 216 14.51 -10.24 6.30
C ASP A 216 15.23 -11.50 6.73
N SER A 217 16.33 -11.77 6.03
CA SER A 217 17.19 -12.93 6.30
C SER A 217 18.62 -12.53 6.09
N ILE A 218 19.46 -12.77 7.11
CA ILE A 218 20.88 -12.46 7.05
C ILE A 218 21.64 -13.77 6.89
N ASN A 219 22.16 -13.98 5.68
CA ASN A 219 22.97 -15.17 5.39
C ASN A 219 24.35 -15.06 6.06
N LYS A 220 24.86 -16.20 6.52
CA LYS A 220 26.21 -16.34 7.06
C LYS A 220 27.23 -16.19 5.93
N LEU A 221 28.26 -15.38 6.14
CA LEU A 221 29.35 -15.22 5.17
C LEU A 221 30.33 -16.40 5.29
N THR A 222 30.99 -16.75 4.19
CA THR A 222 31.90 -17.91 4.13
C THR A 222 33.09 -17.79 5.08
N SER A 223 33.60 -16.58 5.30
CA SER A 223 34.75 -16.28 6.17
C SER A 223 34.37 -15.96 7.62
N GLU A 224 33.09 -15.93 7.96
CA GLU A 224 32.60 -15.44 9.24
C GLU A 224 32.40 -16.58 10.25
N SER A 225 32.80 -16.36 11.51
CA SER A 225 32.52 -17.33 12.57
C SER A 225 31.02 -17.40 12.86
N HIS A 226 30.54 -18.50 13.45
CA HIS A 226 29.12 -18.59 13.81
C HIS A 226 28.72 -17.53 14.85
N LYS A 227 29.63 -17.20 15.78
CA LYS A 227 29.43 -16.18 16.79
C LYS A 227 29.26 -14.79 16.16
N ASP A 228 30.18 -14.39 15.27
CA ASP A 228 30.12 -13.07 14.63
C ASP A 228 28.85 -12.92 13.77
N TRP A 229 28.44 -14.01 13.09
CA TRP A 229 27.19 -14.05 12.33
C TRP A 229 25.97 -13.81 13.23
N LEU A 230 25.91 -14.48 14.39
CA LEU A 230 24.84 -14.26 15.36
C LEU A 230 24.85 -12.83 15.90
N GLU A 231 26.01 -12.28 16.23
CA GLU A 231 26.15 -10.88 16.70
C GLU A 231 25.64 -9.88 15.66
N ARG A 232 25.92 -10.12 14.38
CA ARG A 232 25.43 -9.31 13.26
C ARG A 232 23.91 -9.40 13.10
N ILE A 233 23.34 -10.58 13.27
CA ILE A 233 21.88 -10.80 13.29
C ILE A 233 21.25 -10.04 14.45
N THR A 234 21.74 -10.22 15.67
CA THR A 234 21.19 -9.56 16.86
C THR A 234 21.31 -8.05 16.75
N ALA A 235 22.43 -7.52 16.23
CA ALA A 235 22.57 -6.09 16.01
C ALA A 235 21.58 -5.54 14.98
N PHE A 236 21.31 -6.28 13.90
CA PHE A 236 20.35 -5.86 12.88
C PHE A 236 18.92 -5.86 13.42
N PHE A 237 18.47 -6.98 13.99
CA PHE A 237 17.11 -7.12 14.49
C PHE A 237 16.88 -6.34 15.78
N GLY A 238 17.91 -6.11 16.60
CA GLY A 238 17.85 -5.20 17.75
C GLY A 238 17.51 -3.77 17.34
N ARG A 239 18.05 -3.27 16.22
CA ARG A 239 17.64 -1.96 15.67
C ARG A 239 16.18 -1.95 15.24
N TYR A 240 15.71 -2.99 14.56
CA TYR A 240 14.29 -3.09 14.18
C TYR A 240 13.39 -3.11 15.42
N ALA A 241 13.73 -3.91 16.42
CA ALA A 241 12.99 -4.00 17.68
C ALA A 241 12.87 -2.63 18.36
N LEU A 242 13.96 -1.86 18.46
CA LEU A 242 13.94 -0.50 19.02
C LEU A 242 12.99 0.42 18.24
N ILE A 243 13.03 0.38 16.91
CA ILE A 243 12.16 1.23 16.08
C ILE A 243 10.70 0.80 16.22
N ILE A 244 10.42 -0.51 16.16
CA ILE A 244 9.07 -1.06 16.35
C ILE A 244 8.52 -0.65 17.72
N ASN A 245 9.33 -0.72 18.78
CA ASN A 245 8.95 -0.31 20.13
C ASN A 245 8.51 1.16 20.22
N HIS A 246 9.13 2.03 19.42
CA HIS A 246 8.85 3.46 19.43
C HIS A 246 7.74 3.88 18.45
N LYS A 247 7.58 3.15 17.34
CA LYS A 247 6.74 3.58 16.21
C LYS A 247 5.48 2.76 16.00
N ALA A 248 5.49 1.47 16.35
CA ALA A 248 4.32 0.61 16.17
C ALA A 248 3.33 0.76 17.34
N LEU A 249 2.10 0.30 17.13
CA LEU A 249 1.10 0.26 18.20
C LEU A 249 1.51 -0.73 19.30
N LYS A 250 1.14 -0.45 20.56
CA LYS A 250 1.51 -1.31 21.71
C LYS A 250 1.00 -2.74 21.60
N ASN A 251 -0.13 -2.93 20.91
CA ASN A 251 -0.74 -4.23 20.63
C ASN A 251 -0.27 -4.84 19.30
N CYS A 252 0.77 -4.29 18.67
CA CYS A 252 1.29 -4.78 17.40
C CYS A 252 1.71 -6.26 17.50
N LYS A 253 1.41 -7.03 16.45
CA LYS A 253 1.80 -8.43 16.28
C LYS A 253 3.03 -8.53 15.38
N ILE A 254 4.08 -9.15 15.88
CA ILE A 254 5.36 -9.32 15.17
C ILE A 254 5.49 -10.77 14.75
N LEU A 255 5.53 -11.03 13.45
CA LEU A 255 5.71 -12.35 12.88
C LEU A 255 7.08 -12.46 12.20
N LEU A 256 7.91 -13.41 12.66
CA LEU A 256 9.25 -13.67 12.13
C LEU A 256 9.17 -14.80 11.11
N CYS A 257 9.43 -14.50 9.84
CA CYS A 257 9.27 -15.44 8.72
C CYS A 257 10.59 -15.76 7.99
N GLY A 258 11.68 -15.08 8.34
CA GLY A 258 12.97 -15.22 7.67
C GLY A 258 13.57 -16.64 7.72
N SER A 259 14.65 -16.85 6.97
CA SER A 259 15.45 -18.08 7.01
C SER A 259 16.49 -18.12 8.12
N GLY A 260 16.66 -17.02 8.86
CA GLY A 260 17.60 -16.92 9.99
C GLY A 260 17.16 -17.65 11.27
N PRO A 261 17.97 -17.59 12.34
CA PRO A 261 17.70 -18.24 13.62
C PRO A 261 16.56 -17.53 14.36
N LEU A 262 15.33 -17.94 14.08
CA LEU A 262 14.11 -17.24 14.51
C LEU A 262 14.00 -17.12 16.04
N ASN A 263 14.44 -18.12 16.80
CA ASN A 263 14.37 -18.10 18.27
C ASN A 263 15.23 -16.98 18.86
N ILE A 264 16.46 -16.79 18.34
CA ILE A 264 17.36 -15.71 18.78
C ILE A 264 16.77 -14.35 18.40
N ILE A 265 16.23 -14.24 17.18
CA ILE A 265 15.57 -13.00 16.72
C ILE A 265 14.36 -12.67 17.60
N ALA A 266 13.56 -13.67 17.99
CA ALA A 266 12.41 -13.47 18.88
C ALA A 266 12.83 -12.96 20.26
N ILE A 267 13.91 -13.52 20.83
CA ILE A 267 14.47 -13.05 22.11
C ILE A 267 14.97 -11.61 21.96
N GLU A 268 15.68 -11.30 20.89
CA GLU A 268 16.20 -9.95 20.65
C GLU A 268 15.07 -8.91 20.48
N MET A 269 13.99 -9.31 19.80
CA MET A 269 12.77 -8.50 19.69
C MET A 269 12.14 -8.27 21.06
N ALA A 270 11.94 -9.33 21.84
CA ALA A 270 11.33 -9.23 23.17
C ALA A 270 12.16 -8.38 24.14
N LYS A 271 13.49 -8.41 24.01
CA LYS A 271 14.42 -7.64 24.86
C LYS A 271 14.41 -6.15 24.52
N ASN A 272 14.41 -5.80 23.24
CA ASN A 272 14.56 -4.41 22.80
C ASN A 272 13.21 -3.72 22.48
N ALA A 273 12.10 -4.47 22.47
CA ALA A 273 10.76 -3.93 22.33
C ALA A 273 9.85 -4.21 23.56
N PRO A 274 10.21 -3.70 24.76
CA PRO A 274 9.45 -3.97 25.99
C PRO A 274 8.03 -3.40 26.00
N GLY A 275 7.73 -2.43 25.13
CA GLY A 275 6.39 -1.85 24.96
C GLY A 275 5.42 -2.77 24.21
N ILE A 276 5.93 -3.80 23.54
CA ILE A 276 5.14 -4.83 22.86
C ILE A 276 5.02 -6.06 23.76
N SER A 277 3.81 -6.62 23.85
CA SER A 277 3.63 -7.87 24.60
C SER A 277 4.48 -8.98 23.99
N GLN A 278 5.23 -9.71 24.82
CA GLN A 278 6.03 -10.86 24.35
C GLN A 278 5.18 -11.94 23.68
N ARG A 279 3.89 -12.05 24.04
CA ARG A 279 2.94 -12.98 23.42
C ARG A 279 2.60 -12.62 21.96
N ASN A 280 2.89 -11.38 21.56
CA ASN A 280 2.65 -10.89 20.20
C ASN A 280 3.85 -11.14 19.28
N ILE A 281 4.99 -11.62 19.79
CA ILE A 281 6.18 -11.93 19.01
C ILE A 281 6.18 -13.43 18.73
N MET A 282 6.03 -13.81 17.47
CA MET A 282 5.96 -15.22 17.06
C MET A 282 6.94 -15.54 15.94
N GLY A 283 7.68 -16.64 16.09
CA GLY A 283 8.47 -17.25 15.02
C GLY A 283 7.62 -18.26 14.24
N LEU A 284 7.67 -18.18 12.91
CA LEU A 284 6.88 -19.06 12.05
C LEU A 284 7.48 -20.47 11.97
N THR A 285 6.79 -21.46 12.54
CA THR A 285 7.14 -22.90 12.48
C THR A 285 6.26 -23.71 11.55
N THR A 286 5.15 -23.14 11.09
CA THR A 286 4.10 -23.82 10.35
C THR A 286 4.60 -24.48 9.07
N ILE A 287 5.67 -23.96 8.45
CA ILE A 287 6.27 -24.60 7.26
C ILE A 287 6.90 -25.96 7.59
N ILE A 288 7.56 -26.09 8.75
CA ILE A 288 8.15 -27.35 9.22
C ILE A 288 7.03 -28.32 9.59
N GLU A 289 5.99 -27.83 10.28
CA GLU A 289 4.81 -28.63 10.61
C GLU A 289 4.14 -29.18 9.34
N ASN A 290 3.90 -28.34 8.34
CA ASN A 290 3.28 -28.74 7.08
C ASN A 290 4.14 -29.74 6.29
N GLN A 291 5.47 -29.56 6.27
CA GLN A 291 6.39 -30.52 5.66
C GLN A 291 6.35 -31.86 6.39
N ALA A 292 6.33 -31.85 7.72
CA ALA A 292 6.21 -33.07 8.52
C ALA A 292 4.88 -33.78 8.26
N LYS A 293 3.75 -33.06 8.23
CA LYS A 293 2.44 -33.60 7.87
C LYS A 293 2.44 -34.21 6.46
N SER A 294 3.10 -33.57 5.50
CA SER A 294 3.20 -34.13 4.14
C SER A 294 3.89 -35.50 4.13
N VAL A 295 5.02 -35.62 4.85
CA VAL A 295 5.78 -36.89 4.92
C VAL A 295 4.99 -37.95 5.69
N VAL A 296 4.36 -37.60 6.81
CA VAL A 296 3.52 -38.55 7.57
C VAL A 296 2.32 -39.00 6.72
N GLY A 297 1.69 -38.09 6.00
CA GLY A 297 0.57 -38.39 5.10
C GLY A 297 0.96 -39.35 3.99
N GLU A 298 2.10 -39.13 3.35
CA GLU A 298 2.66 -40.05 2.35
C GLU A 298 2.91 -41.45 2.92
N ARG A 299 3.51 -41.54 4.11
CA ARG A 299 3.82 -42.84 4.76
C ARG A 299 2.58 -43.61 5.21
N LEU A 300 1.54 -42.91 5.64
CA LEU A 300 0.29 -43.53 6.10
C LEU A 300 -0.71 -43.73 4.96
N GLY A 301 -0.54 -43.07 3.81
CA GLY A 301 -1.51 -43.08 2.72
C GLY A 301 -2.77 -42.27 3.03
N VAL A 302 -2.63 -41.16 3.78
CA VAL A 302 -3.73 -40.25 4.15
C VAL A 302 -3.48 -38.85 3.61
N ASN A 303 -4.54 -38.05 3.53
CA ASN A 303 -4.40 -36.65 3.19
C ASN A 303 -3.65 -35.91 4.31
N PRO A 304 -2.57 -35.14 4.03
CA PRO A 304 -1.87 -34.35 5.04
C PRO A 304 -2.77 -33.36 5.80
N ALA A 305 -3.86 -32.90 5.18
CA ALA A 305 -4.85 -32.04 5.82
C ALA A 305 -5.62 -32.74 6.96
N ASP A 306 -5.71 -34.07 6.93
CA ASP A 306 -6.37 -34.87 7.96
C ASP A 306 -5.46 -35.11 9.18
N ILE A 307 -4.20 -34.66 9.14
CA ILE A 307 -3.21 -34.82 10.20
C ILE A 307 -3.24 -33.59 11.11
N VAL A 308 -3.53 -33.81 12.39
CA VAL A 308 -3.65 -32.76 13.42
C VAL A 308 -2.80 -33.06 14.65
N ASN A 309 -2.57 -32.04 15.47
CA ASN A 309 -1.79 -32.13 16.72
C ASN A 309 -0.34 -32.60 16.54
N LEU A 310 0.25 -32.37 15.36
CA LEU A 310 1.70 -32.51 15.18
C LEU A 310 2.38 -31.31 15.85
N ILE A 311 3.36 -31.58 16.72
CA ILE A 311 4.04 -30.53 17.48
C ILE A 311 5.50 -30.43 17.04
N VAL A 312 5.98 -29.20 16.86
CA VAL A 312 7.39 -28.90 16.57
C VAL A 312 8.01 -28.23 17.79
N TRP A 313 8.95 -28.90 18.44
CA TRP A 313 9.70 -28.39 19.59
C TRP A 313 11.11 -27.93 19.19
N GLY A 314 11.69 -27.01 19.96
CA GLY A 314 13.11 -26.67 19.88
C GLY A 314 13.44 -25.43 19.06
N ASN A 315 14.64 -25.41 18.46
CA ASN A 315 15.14 -24.29 17.69
C ASN A 315 14.77 -24.44 16.21
N ILE A 316 14.05 -23.44 15.69
CA ILE A 316 13.48 -23.47 14.35
C ILE A 316 14.60 -23.55 13.31
N LYS A 317 14.57 -24.59 12.47
CA LYS A 317 15.55 -24.86 11.39
C LYS A 317 16.97 -25.25 11.83
N GLU A 318 17.25 -25.39 13.13
CA GLU A 318 18.53 -25.90 13.61
C GLU A 318 18.37 -27.26 14.32
N HIS A 319 17.86 -27.24 15.55
CA HIS A 319 17.68 -28.41 16.41
C HIS A 319 16.22 -28.51 16.81
N GLN A 320 15.43 -29.09 15.92
CA GLN A 320 13.98 -29.26 16.09
C GLN A 320 13.64 -30.72 16.34
N LEU A 321 12.71 -30.95 17.25
CA LEU A 321 12.11 -32.26 17.51
C LEU A 321 10.68 -32.26 16.97
N LEU A 322 10.41 -33.16 16.03
CA LEU A 322 9.05 -33.45 15.59
C LEU A 322 8.44 -34.45 16.55
N ASP A 323 7.48 -33.99 17.34
CA ASP A 323 6.75 -34.82 18.29
C ASP A 323 5.48 -35.34 17.62
N LEU A 324 5.48 -36.66 17.43
CA LEU A 324 4.39 -37.40 16.81
C LEU A 324 3.52 -38.13 17.85
N ASP A 325 3.86 -38.08 19.14
CA ASP A 325 3.19 -38.87 20.18
C ASP A 325 1.72 -38.43 20.35
N TYR A 326 1.47 -37.13 20.18
CA TYR A 326 0.12 -36.54 20.22
C TYR A 326 -0.52 -36.37 18.84
N CYS A 327 0.21 -36.69 17.77
CA CYS A 327 -0.24 -36.54 16.39
C CYS A 327 -1.38 -37.51 16.10
N ARG A 328 -2.43 -37.02 15.43
CA ARG A 328 -3.64 -37.79 15.11
C ARG A 328 -3.95 -37.64 13.63
N THR A 329 -4.56 -38.65 13.06
CA THR A 329 -5.06 -38.63 11.68
C THR A 329 -6.55 -38.93 11.66
N TYR A 330 -7.32 -38.11 10.96
CA TYR A 330 -8.73 -38.39 10.72
C TYR A 330 -8.87 -39.38 9.56
N ARG A 331 -9.98 -40.14 9.55
CA ARG A 331 -10.39 -41.01 8.43
C ARG A 331 -9.37 -42.09 8.04
N TYR A 332 -8.51 -42.48 8.98
CA TYR A 332 -7.55 -43.58 8.80
C TYR A 332 -8.01 -44.83 9.55
N LYS A 333 -8.17 -45.96 8.84
CA LYS A 333 -8.47 -47.25 9.47
C LYS A 333 -7.19 -47.86 10.04
N CYS A 334 -6.92 -47.62 11.32
CA CYS A 334 -5.85 -48.30 12.06
C CYS A 334 -6.42 -49.13 13.23
N SER A 335 -5.54 -49.89 13.89
CA SER A 335 -5.89 -50.75 15.03
C SER A 335 -6.32 -49.99 16.29
N VAL A 336 -6.09 -48.67 16.34
CA VAL A 336 -6.51 -47.79 17.44
C VAL A 336 -7.41 -46.69 16.89
N LEU A 337 -8.73 -46.92 16.95
CA LEU A 337 -9.72 -45.93 16.53
C LEU A 337 -10.10 -45.01 17.70
N GLY A 338 -10.26 -43.72 17.41
CA GLY A 338 -10.83 -42.76 18.35
C GLY A 338 -12.33 -42.99 18.60
N PRO A 339 -12.93 -42.30 19.59
CA PRO A 339 -14.36 -42.42 19.87
C PRO A 339 -15.24 -42.03 18.66
N PRO A 340 -16.45 -42.60 18.50
CA PRO A 340 -17.31 -42.37 17.33
C PRO A 340 -17.81 -40.93 17.13
N TRP A 341 -17.74 -40.09 18.16
CA TRP A 341 -18.21 -38.71 18.15
C TRP A 341 -17.14 -37.71 17.70
N TYR A 342 -15.97 -38.20 17.28
CA TYR A 342 -14.86 -37.41 16.74
C TYR A 342 -14.78 -37.40 15.21
N ASP A 343 -15.66 -38.13 14.50
CA ASP A 343 -15.72 -38.21 13.03
C ASP A 343 -16.29 -36.97 12.34
#